data_AF-A0A7K3XLR7-F1
#
_entry.id   AF-A0A7K3XLR7-F1
#
_cell.length_a   1.000
_cell.length_b   1.000
_cell.length_c   1.000
_cell.angle_alpha   90.00
_cell.angle_beta   90.00
_cell.angle_gamma   90.00
#
_symmetry.space_group_name_H-M   'P 1'
#
loop_
_entity.id
_entity.type
_entity.pdbx_description
1 polymer ?
#
loop_
_entity_poly.entity_id
_entity_poly.type
_entity_poly.pdbx_seq_one_letter_code
_entity_poly.pdbx_strand_id
1 'polypeptide(L)'
;MKSINRVLGRASLVFAFFIVICLSANPVSATAALNDSFTITAAENSVNSSAWNLKYSESANGFKITMLEKNGVKEYNVRSKFFEVAYVLDINGFGARMIKSGDAQVPGQILDQVINENELKNQKIISDTQIDNETALNLIASYLPDLINDNYKHLLQ
;
A
#
# COMPACT_ATOMS: atom_id res chain seq x y z
N MET A 1 -79.20 24.22 22.93
CA MET A 1 -79.01 25.43 22.10
C MET A 1 -77.50 25.58 21.86
N LYS A 2 -77.04 25.44 20.60
CA LYS A 2 -76.49 26.54 19.75
C LYS A 2 -75.02 26.84 20.11
N SER A 3 -73.99 26.82 19.27
CA SER A 3 -73.71 26.61 17.84
C SER A 3 -72.17 26.50 17.75
N ILE A 4 -71.58 25.51 17.07
CA ILE A 4 -71.00 25.60 15.71
C ILE A 4 -69.96 26.73 15.48
N ASN A 5 -68.76 26.27 15.09
CA ASN A 5 -67.70 26.85 14.24
C ASN A 5 -66.73 27.90 14.79
N ARG A 6 -65.43 27.57 14.63
CA ARG A 6 -64.43 28.47 14.04
C ARG A 6 -63.25 27.70 13.39
N VAL A 7 -63.23 27.77 12.05
CA VAL A 7 -62.08 28.06 11.16
C VAL A 7 -60.89 27.10 11.24
N LEU A 8 -60.79 26.08 10.39
CA LEU A 8 -60.24 26.11 9.02
C LEU A 8 -58.82 26.72 8.93
N GLY A 9 -57.81 25.91 9.28
CA GLY A 9 -56.39 26.21 9.09
C GLY A 9 -55.69 25.10 8.29
N ARG A 10 -55.83 25.19 6.97
CA ARG A 10 -54.91 24.76 5.88
C ARG A 10 -54.13 23.44 6.05
N ALA A 11 -54.50 22.49 5.20
CA ALA A 11 -53.66 21.40 4.74
C ALA A 11 -52.33 21.89 4.12
N SER A 12 -51.26 21.14 4.38
CA SER A 12 -50.04 20.93 3.58
C SER A 12 -48.97 20.41 4.52
N LEU A 13 -48.10 19.46 4.20
CA LEU A 13 -47.90 18.53 3.09
C LEU A 13 -46.78 17.64 3.65
N VAL A 14 -46.91 16.33 3.52
CA VAL A 14 -45.88 15.36 3.90
C VAL A 14 -44.57 15.65 3.15
N PHE A 15 -43.43 15.68 3.86
CA PHE A 15 -42.15 15.29 3.26
C PHE A 15 -41.36 14.45 4.27
N ALA A 16 -41.47 13.14 4.08
CA ALA A 16 -40.56 12.17 4.65
C ALA A 16 -39.16 12.40 4.05
N PHE A 17 -38.14 12.52 4.90
CA PHE A 17 -36.76 12.29 4.51
C PHE A 17 -36.19 11.20 5.42
N PHE A 18 -36.45 9.96 5.00
CA PHE A 18 -35.64 8.81 5.39
C PHE A 18 -34.25 9.03 4.80
N ILE A 19 -33.29 9.49 5.61
CA ILE A 19 -31.88 9.47 5.21
C ILE A 19 -31.40 8.03 5.41
N VAL A 20 -31.58 7.22 4.37
CA VAL A 20 -30.90 5.95 4.20
C VAL A 20 -29.52 6.27 3.66
N ILE A 21 -28.51 6.31 4.53
CA ILE A 21 -27.11 6.33 4.09
C ILE A 21 -26.73 4.90 3.73
N CYS A 22 -27.01 4.50 2.49
CA CYS A 22 -26.30 3.38 1.88
C CYS A 22 -24.89 3.89 1.52
N LEU A 23 -23.94 3.76 2.45
CA LEU A 23 -22.55 3.63 2.02
C LEU A 23 -22.44 2.26 1.34
N SER A 24 -22.60 2.23 0.03
CA SER A 24 -22.08 1.12 -0.76
C SER A 24 -20.56 1.21 -0.66
N ALA A 25 -20.00 0.52 0.33
CA ALA A 25 -18.59 0.16 0.32
C ALA A 25 -18.39 -0.66 -0.96
N ASN A 26 -17.75 -0.08 -1.96
CA ASN A 26 -17.17 -0.87 -3.03
C ASN A 26 -16.20 -1.84 -2.34
N PRO A 27 -16.29 -3.16 -2.56
CA PRO A 27 -15.14 -3.98 -2.24
C PRO A 27 -13.98 -3.44 -3.07
N VAL A 28 -12.99 -2.85 -2.39
CA VAL A 28 -11.64 -2.79 -2.96
C VAL A 28 -11.37 -4.21 -3.39
N SER A 29 -11.26 -4.40 -4.70
CA SER A 29 -10.81 -5.66 -5.26
C SER A 29 -9.39 -5.83 -4.74
N ALA A 30 -9.26 -6.56 -3.63
CA ALA A 30 -8.02 -7.24 -3.31
C ALA A 30 -7.78 -8.15 -4.52
N THR A 31 -6.91 -7.69 -5.41
CA THR A 31 -6.25 -8.56 -6.37
C THR A 31 -5.72 -9.75 -5.58
N ALA A 32 -6.03 -10.94 -6.09
CA ALA A 32 -5.90 -12.21 -5.39
C ALA A 32 -4.61 -12.26 -4.56
N ALA A 33 -4.78 -12.23 -3.24
CA ALA A 33 -3.69 -12.43 -2.31
C ALA A 33 -2.97 -13.73 -2.68
N LEU A 34 -1.68 -13.62 -3.01
CA LEU A 34 -0.78 -14.70 -2.66
C LEU A 34 -0.97 -14.89 -1.15
N ASN A 35 -1.57 -16.02 -0.77
CA ASN A 35 -1.74 -16.48 0.61
C ASN A 35 -0.38 -16.83 1.25
N ASP A 36 0.64 -16.05 0.96
CA ASP A 36 1.99 -16.28 1.43
C ASP A 36 2.13 -15.49 2.72
N SER A 37 1.92 -16.17 3.84
CA SER A 37 2.33 -15.65 5.14
C SER A 37 3.80 -15.24 5.04
N PHE A 38 4.11 -13.99 5.38
CA PHE A 38 5.48 -13.49 5.36
C PHE A 38 6.01 -13.34 6.78
N THR A 39 7.34 -13.34 6.92
CA THR A 39 8.04 -13.04 8.17
C THR A 39 9.00 -11.90 7.92
N ILE A 40 8.96 -10.90 8.81
CA ILE A 40 9.90 -9.78 8.84
C ILE A 40 10.71 -9.91 10.12
N THR A 41 12.03 -9.99 9.99
CA THR A 41 12.97 -10.06 11.12
C THR A 41 13.92 -8.89 11.06
N ALA A 42 14.28 -8.33 12.22
CA ALA A 42 15.30 -7.29 12.29
C ALA A 42 16.64 -7.83 11.77
N ALA A 43 17.39 -6.98 11.06
CA ALA A 43 18.70 -7.29 10.50
C ALA A 43 19.74 -6.27 10.94
N GLU A 44 21.02 -6.66 10.88
CA GLU A 44 22.12 -5.74 11.14
C GLU A 44 22.14 -4.57 10.14
N ASN A 45 22.41 -3.39 10.67
CA ASN A 45 22.33 -2.11 9.99
C ASN A 45 23.53 -1.23 10.32
N SER A 46 23.76 -0.20 9.49
CA SER A 46 24.75 0.83 9.78
C SER A 46 24.18 1.91 10.69
N VAL A 47 25.06 2.71 11.28
CA VAL A 47 24.68 3.89 12.10
C VAL A 47 23.74 4.80 11.29
N ASN A 48 22.58 5.16 11.88
CA ASN A 48 21.51 5.97 11.28
C ASN A 48 20.72 5.31 10.13
N SER A 49 20.65 3.99 10.08
CA SER A 49 19.75 3.25 9.19
C SER A 49 18.91 2.26 9.98
N SER A 50 17.97 1.57 9.36
CA SER A 50 17.35 0.36 9.92
C SER A 50 17.30 -0.71 8.85
N ALA A 51 17.33 -1.99 9.24
CA ALA A 51 17.32 -3.08 8.28
C ALA A 51 16.45 -4.23 8.77
N TRP A 52 15.82 -4.91 7.81
CA TRP A 52 15.02 -6.10 8.04
C TRP A 52 15.23 -7.12 6.92
N ASN A 53 15.01 -8.39 7.25
CA ASN A 53 14.87 -9.46 6.28
C ASN A 53 13.39 -9.78 6.13
N LEU A 54 12.87 -9.70 4.91
CA LEU A 54 11.54 -10.12 4.51
C LEU A 54 11.65 -11.46 3.80
N LYS A 55 10.86 -12.44 4.26
CA LYS A 55 10.80 -13.77 3.69
C LYS A 55 9.36 -14.23 3.57
N TYR A 56 8.96 -14.73 2.40
CA TYR A 56 7.67 -15.38 2.21
C TYR A 56 7.78 -16.86 2.59
N SER A 57 6.69 -17.44 3.11
CA SER A 57 6.65 -18.85 3.48
C SER A 57 7.09 -19.76 2.33
N GLU A 58 7.77 -20.85 2.67
CA GLU A 58 8.33 -21.84 1.72
C GLU A 58 9.43 -21.29 0.78
N SER A 59 9.76 -19.99 0.85
CA SER A 59 10.78 -19.41 -0.03
C SER A 59 12.20 -19.79 0.39
N ALA A 60 13.06 -20.12 -0.56
CA ALA A 60 14.51 -20.13 -0.34
C ALA A 60 15.10 -18.72 -0.38
N ASN A 61 14.45 -17.83 -1.13
CA ASN A 61 14.90 -16.46 -1.38
C ASN A 61 14.30 -15.47 -0.37
N GLY A 62 15.01 -14.37 -0.14
CA GLY A 62 14.59 -13.33 0.79
C GLY A 62 14.91 -11.95 0.25
N PHE A 63 14.21 -10.95 0.77
CA PHE A 63 14.45 -9.56 0.46
C PHE A 63 15.06 -8.87 1.66
N LYS A 64 16.09 -8.05 1.41
CA LYS A 64 16.62 -7.13 2.42
C LYS A 64 15.91 -5.80 2.27
N ILE A 65 15.33 -5.31 3.36
CA ILE A 65 14.76 -3.97 3.46
C ILE A 65 15.77 -3.11 4.21
N THR A 66 16.22 -2.00 3.62
CA THR A 66 16.99 -0.97 4.32
C THR A 66 16.22 0.33 4.33
N MET A 67 16.08 0.94 5.50
CA MET A 67 15.42 2.24 5.65
C MET A 67 16.44 3.31 6.01
N LEU A 68 16.35 4.42 5.29
CA LEU A 68 17.07 5.66 5.57
C LEU A 68 16.06 6.77 5.80
N GLU A 69 16.26 7.55 6.84
CA GLU A 69 15.45 8.73 7.13
C GLU A 69 16.27 10.00 6.90
N LYS A 70 15.74 10.93 6.10
CA LYS A 70 16.35 12.23 5.86
C LYS A 70 15.28 13.30 5.72
N ASN A 71 15.38 14.37 6.50
CA ASN A 71 14.46 15.52 6.46
C ASN A 71 12.98 15.10 6.62
N GLY A 72 12.69 14.12 7.48
CA GLY A 72 11.34 13.60 7.71
C GLY A 72 10.78 12.71 6.59
N VAL A 73 11.59 12.40 5.57
CA VAL A 73 11.26 11.42 4.53
C VAL A 73 11.97 10.11 4.85
N LYS A 74 11.21 9.01 4.89
CA LYS A 74 11.75 7.66 5.08
C LYS A 74 11.71 6.93 3.74
N GLU A 75 12.85 6.40 3.33
CA GLU A 75 12.99 5.63 2.10
C GLU A 75 13.40 4.20 2.45
N TYR A 76 12.53 3.24 2.09
CA TYR A 76 12.70 1.81 2.29
C TYR A 76 13.13 1.18 0.97
N ASN A 77 14.40 0.84 0.85
CA ASN A 77 14.94 0.13 -0.29
C ASN A 77 14.80 -1.38 -0.05
N VAL A 78 14.00 -2.04 -0.90
CA VAL A 78 13.77 -3.48 -0.86
C VAL A 78 14.60 -4.12 -1.97
N ARG A 79 15.50 -5.04 -1.64
CA ARG A 79 16.47 -5.61 -2.59
C ARG A 79 16.58 -7.12 -2.48
N SER A 80 16.78 -7.76 -3.62
CA SER A 80 17.26 -9.13 -3.76
C SER A 80 18.34 -9.17 -4.86
N LYS A 81 18.74 -10.36 -5.30
CA LYS A 81 19.79 -10.52 -6.33
C LYS A 81 19.42 -9.91 -7.68
N PHE A 82 18.13 -9.95 -8.05
CA PHE A 82 17.65 -9.57 -9.39
C PHE A 82 16.50 -8.55 -9.35
N PHE A 83 16.19 -8.02 -8.19
CA PHE A 83 15.07 -7.13 -7.98
C PHE A 83 15.44 -6.03 -6.99
N GLU A 84 15.04 -4.80 -7.28
CA GLU A 84 15.09 -3.71 -6.31
C GLU A 84 13.99 -2.67 -6.56
N VAL A 85 13.44 -2.13 -5.48
CA VAL A 85 12.44 -1.05 -5.50
C VAL A 85 12.59 -0.20 -4.24
N ALA A 86 12.21 1.07 -4.33
CA ALA A 86 12.10 1.97 -3.18
C ALA A 86 10.63 2.20 -2.83
N TYR A 87 10.31 2.16 -1.54
CA TYR A 87 9.07 2.72 -1.01
C TYR A 87 9.40 4.00 -0.24
N VAL A 88 8.64 5.07 -0.46
CA VAL A 88 8.86 6.36 0.16
C VAL A 88 7.67 6.70 1.04
N LEU A 89 7.96 7.05 2.29
CA LEU A 89 7.01 7.63 3.23
C LEU A 89 7.38 9.09 3.46
N ASP A 90 6.48 10.00 3.10
CA ASP A 90 6.59 11.43 3.38
C ASP A 90 5.26 11.99 3.92
N ILE A 91 5.13 13.32 3.96
CA ILE A 91 3.92 13.99 4.44
C ILE A 91 2.68 13.75 3.55
N ASN A 92 2.88 13.40 2.28
CA ASN A 92 1.82 13.15 1.30
C ASN A 92 1.40 11.67 1.26
N GLY A 93 2.07 10.80 2.01
CA GLY A 93 1.69 9.40 2.16
C GLY A 93 2.82 8.43 1.86
N PHE A 94 2.45 7.26 1.34
CA PHE A 94 3.33 6.11 1.14
C PHE A 94 3.15 5.49 -0.24
N GLY A 95 4.24 5.18 -0.94
CA GLY A 95 4.16 4.53 -2.24
C GLY A 95 5.50 4.05 -2.79
N ALA A 96 5.43 3.27 -3.87
CA ALA A 96 6.57 2.63 -4.53
C ALA A 96 7.10 3.45 -5.72
N ARG A 97 8.41 3.34 -5.96
CA ARG A 97 9.09 3.85 -7.14
C ARG A 97 10.39 3.08 -7.40
N MET A 98 10.97 3.28 -8.59
CA MET A 98 12.32 2.82 -8.87
C MET A 98 13.34 3.45 -7.91
N ILE A 99 14.37 2.67 -7.56
CA ILE A 99 15.56 3.20 -6.90
C ILE A 99 16.26 4.16 -7.88
N LYS A 100 16.78 5.28 -7.37
CA LYS A 100 17.52 6.24 -8.19
C LYS A 100 18.78 5.59 -8.74
N SER A 101 19.12 5.85 -10.00
CA SER A 101 20.22 5.16 -10.69
C SER A 101 21.59 5.26 -10.00
N GLY A 102 21.85 6.31 -9.21
CA GLY A 102 23.08 6.44 -8.42
C GLY A 102 23.17 5.50 -7.21
N ASP A 103 22.03 4.99 -6.75
CA ASP A 103 21.92 4.10 -5.57
C ASP A 103 21.51 2.67 -5.97
N ALA A 104 21.22 2.45 -7.25
CA ALA A 104 20.81 1.18 -7.84
C ALA A 104 21.96 0.16 -7.78
N GLN A 105 21.66 -1.07 -7.35
CA GLN A 105 22.61 -2.19 -7.36
C GLN A 105 22.27 -3.23 -8.42
N VAL A 106 21.02 -3.27 -8.88
CA VAL A 106 20.58 -4.17 -9.93
C VAL A 106 20.65 -3.43 -11.26
N PRO A 107 21.31 -3.98 -12.30
CA PRO A 107 21.32 -3.37 -13.63
C PRO A 107 19.90 -3.12 -14.14
N GLY A 108 19.65 -1.91 -14.68
CA GLY A 108 18.33 -1.51 -15.17
C GLY A 108 17.72 -2.50 -16.18
N GLN A 109 18.54 -3.05 -17.08
CA GLN A 109 18.09 -4.07 -18.05
C GLN A 109 17.48 -5.32 -17.40
N ILE A 110 17.94 -5.70 -16.21
CA ILE A 110 17.37 -6.82 -15.45
C ILE A 110 16.06 -6.37 -14.81
N LEU A 111 16.04 -5.18 -14.18
CA LEU A 111 14.84 -4.65 -13.53
C LEU A 111 13.69 -4.45 -14.52
N ASP A 112 13.96 -3.96 -15.73
CA ASP A 112 12.96 -3.73 -16.77
C ASP A 112 12.24 -5.04 -17.18
N GLN A 113 12.90 -6.19 -17.01
CA GLN A 113 12.29 -7.50 -17.27
C GLN A 113 11.54 -8.05 -16.06
N VAL A 114 12.08 -7.84 -14.86
CA VAL A 114 11.54 -8.43 -13.62
C VAL A 114 10.37 -7.61 -13.07
N ILE A 115 10.41 -6.28 -13.17
CA ILE A 115 9.38 -5.39 -12.62
C ILE A 115 8.15 -5.36 -13.50
N ASN A 116 6.99 -5.52 -12.86
CA ASN A 116 5.71 -5.21 -13.46
C ASN A 116 5.48 -3.70 -13.43
N GLU A 117 5.72 -3.03 -14.55
CA GLU A 117 5.57 -1.57 -14.65
C GLU A 117 4.15 -1.07 -14.38
N ASN A 118 3.13 -1.88 -14.69
CA ASN A 118 1.75 -1.49 -14.46
C ASN A 118 1.47 -1.46 -12.97
N GLU A 119 1.90 -2.50 -12.24
CA GLU A 119 1.78 -2.53 -10.79
C GLU A 119 2.65 -1.47 -10.12
N LEU A 120 3.85 -1.20 -10.63
CA LEU A 120 4.66 -0.09 -10.12
C LEU A 120 3.95 1.28 -10.27
N LYS A 121 3.23 1.48 -11.38
CA LYS A 121 2.42 2.71 -11.59
C LYS A 121 1.23 2.74 -10.63
N ASN A 122 0.54 1.62 -10.44
CA ASN A 122 -0.60 1.50 -9.52
C ASN A 122 -0.18 1.74 -8.06
N GLN A 123 1.03 1.31 -7.69
CA GLN A 123 1.57 1.42 -6.35
C GLN A 123 2.32 2.74 -6.08
N LYS A 124 2.28 3.72 -6.99
CA LYS A 124 2.89 5.04 -6.76
C LYS A 124 2.35 5.74 -5.51
N ILE A 125 1.10 5.45 -5.15
CA ILE A 125 0.44 5.90 -3.92
C ILE A 125 -0.34 4.69 -3.39
N ILE A 126 0.14 4.09 -2.31
CA ILE A 126 -0.51 2.99 -1.58
C ILE A 126 -1.34 3.54 -0.43
N SER A 127 -0.86 4.60 0.22
CA SER A 127 -1.57 5.35 1.26
C SER A 127 -1.41 6.84 0.99
N ASP A 128 -2.49 7.60 1.11
CA ASP A 128 -2.51 9.07 1.01
C ASP A 128 -2.34 9.77 2.37
N THR A 129 -2.21 8.99 3.45
CA THR A 129 -1.93 9.46 4.80
C THR A 129 -0.59 8.97 5.30
N GLN A 130 -0.01 9.70 6.27
CA GLN A 130 1.13 9.19 7.03
C GLN A 130 0.76 7.91 7.78
N ILE A 131 1.71 6.98 7.81
CA ILE A 131 1.62 5.70 8.49
C ILE A 131 2.86 5.50 9.36
N ASP A 132 2.79 4.60 10.33
CA ASP A 132 3.96 4.20 11.10
C ASP A 132 4.86 3.20 10.33
N ASN A 133 6.05 2.95 10.89
CA ASN A 133 7.04 2.07 10.26
C ASN A 133 6.55 0.62 10.16
N GLU A 134 5.78 0.14 11.14
CA GLU A 134 5.27 -1.22 11.17
C GLU A 134 4.25 -1.44 10.05
N THR A 135 3.31 -0.49 9.91
CA THR A 135 2.34 -0.46 8.82
C THR A 135 3.04 -0.38 7.47
N ALA A 136 4.07 0.47 7.34
CA ALA A 136 4.87 0.56 6.10
C ALA A 136 5.51 -0.79 5.74
N LEU A 137 6.13 -1.49 6.70
CA LEU A 137 6.72 -2.81 6.49
C LEU A 137 5.69 -3.86 6.06
N ASN A 138 4.50 -3.86 6.69
CA ASN A 138 3.40 -4.76 6.32
C ASN A 138 2.86 -4.47 4.92
N LEU A 139 2.71 -3.20 4.54
CA LEU A 139 2.32 -2.82 3.18
C LEU A 139 3.38 -3.22 2.16
N ILE A 140 4.67 -3.01 2.45
CA ILE A 140 5.76 -3.50 1.59
C ILE A 140 5.59 -5.00 1.35
N ALA A 141 5.47 -5.80 2.41
CA ALA A 141 5.34 -7.24 2.27
C ALA A 141 4.05 -7.68 1.55
N SER A 142 2.97 -6.90 1.65
CA SER A 142 1.71 -7.23 1.00
C SER A 142 1.70 -6.90 -0.51
N TYR A 143 2.35 -5.79 -0.91
CA TYR A 143 2.30 -5.27 -2.28
C TYR A 143 3.52 -5.64 -3.14
N LEU A 144 4.67 -5.96 -2.51
CA LEU A 144 5.89 -6.35 -3.22
C LEU A 144 5.71 -7.52 -4.19
N PRO A 145 4.93 -8.59 -3.87
CA PRO A 145 4.78 -9.69 -4.79
C PRO A 145 4.22 -9.26 -6.15
N ASP A 146 3.26 -8.33 -6.17
CA ASP A 146 2.62 -7.82 -7.39
C ASP A 146 3.56 -7.02 -8.28
N LEU A 147 4.60 -6.42 -7.70
CA LEU A 147 5.64 -5.71 -8.45
C LEU A 147 6.55 -6.63 -9.27
N ILE A 148 6.51 -7.94 -9.05
CA ILE A 148 7.27 -8.91 -9.82
C ILE A 148 6.37 -9.47 -10.92
N ASN A 149 6.82 -9.35 -12.17
CA ASN A 149 6.15 -9.93 -13.33
C ASN A 149 5.90 -11.43 -13.14
N ASP A 150 4.78 -11.94 -13.66
CA ASP A 150 4.35 -13.33 -13.46
C ASP A 150 5.43 -14.36 -13.88
N ASN A 151 6.15 -14.09 -14.97
CA ASN A 151 7.24 -14.92 -15.47
C ASN A 151 8.42 -15.04 -14.48
N TYR A 152 8.50 -14.15 -13.50
CA TYR A 152 9.57 -14.04 -12.51
C TYR A 152 9.10 -14.28 -11.08
N LYS A 153 7.84 -14.72 -10.85
CA LYS A 153 7.33 -15.02 -9.50
C LYS A 153 8.12 -16.11 -8.78
N HIS A 154 8.84 -16.96 -9.51
CA HIS A 154 9.78 -17.93 -8.93
C HIS A 154 10.89 -17.26 -8.10
N LEU A 155 11.15 -15.95 -8.27
CA LEU A 155 12.06 -15.17 -7.44
C LEU A 155 11.54 -14.96 -6.00
N LEU A 156 10.24 -15.19 -5.77
CA LEU A 156 9.61 -15.18 -4.46
C LEU A 156 9.69 -16.53 -3.75
N GLN A 157 10.07 -17.61 -4.44
CA GLN A 157 10.12 -18.99 -3.94
C GLN A 157 11.54 -19.45 -3.60
#